data_AF-A0A251SM09-F1
#
_entry.id   AF-A0A251SM09-F1
#
_cell.length_a   1.000
_cell.length_b   1.000
_cell.length_c   1.000
_cell.angle_alpha   90.00
_cell.angle_beta   90.00
_cell.angle_gamma   90.00
#
_symmetry.space_group_name_H-M   'P 1'
#
loop_
_entity.id
_entity.type
_entity.pdbx_description
1 polymer ?
#
loop_
_entity_poly.entity_id
_entity_poly.type
_entity_poly.pdbx_seq_one_letter_code
_entity_poly.pdbx_strand_id
1 'polypeptide(L)'
;MKATFFICFLITFTFSCSSKTTTTTGSINWWCTQTPYYQTCTRYIAESSPSTANISINQFLDITVNTAIDEARLVLKRTQGIEARTNPNGIEKILWHSCADFFDGMVFTLNMVLDHTHQPSTDDIHTWISASITYIDVCEKGFETMNITTDLLPKVTTNLTQLLLNSLAISVVMKGANPPGLHELNFGDELYNFSGLKTVQPDVVVAKDGLGNFTTV
;
A
#
# COMPACT_ATOMS: atom_id res chain seq x y z
N MET A 1 -24.97 -11.56 68.02
CA MET A 1 -25.58 -10.52 67.17
C MET A 1 -24.70 -9.30 67.15
N LYS A 2 -24.05 -9.00 66.01
CA LYS A 2 -23.60 -7.67 65.58
C LYS A 2 -23.20 -7.81 64.11
N ALA A 3 -23.92 -7.09 63.27
CA ALA A 3 -23.93 -7.24 61.82
C ALA A 3 -22.75 -6.52 61.15
N THR A 4 -22.44 -7.05 59.98
CA THR A 4 -21.58 -6.60 58.88
C THR A 4 -21.67 -5.12 58.53
N PHE A 5 -20.54 -4.52 58.11
CA PHE A 5 -20.48 -3.61 56.95
C PHE A 5 -19.10 -3.72 56.28
N PHE A 6 -19.06 -4.45 55.17
CA PHE A 6 -17.96 -4.48 54.21
C PHE A 6 -18.16 -3.27 53.29
N ILE A 7 -17.29 -2.26 53.36
CA ILE A 7 -17.35 -1.10 52.47
C ILE A 7 -16.53 -1.44 51.22
N CYS A 8 -17.23 -1.83 50.15
CA CYS A 8 -16.69 -1.84 48.79
C CYS A 8 -16.43 -0.39 48.35
N PHE A 9 -15.18 0.05 48.38
CA PHE A 9 -14.76 1.27 47.70
C PHE A 9 -14.52 0.94 46.21
N LEU A 10 -15.62 0.91 45.44
CA LEU A 10 -15.59 0.89 43.98
C LEU A 10 -15.15 2.27 43.47
N ILE A 11 -13.85 2.50 43.35
CA ILE A 11 -13.32 3.62 42.57
C ILE A 11 -13.40 3.21 41.10
N THR A 12 -14.54 3.48 40.47
CA THR A 12 -14.63 3.53 39.01
C THR A 12 -13.81 4.71 38.52
N PHE A 13 -12.51 4.48 38.31
CA PHE A 13 -11.67 5.41 37.58
C PHE A 13 -11.99 5.22 36.09
N THR A 14 -13.09 5.83 35.64
CA THR A 14 -13.35 6.04 34.22
C THR A 14 -12.34 7.06 33.72
N PHE A 15 -11.12 6.62 33.49
CA PHE A 15 -10.16 7.36 32.70
C PHE A 15 -10.62 7.24 31.24
N SER A 16 -11.60 8.06 30.87
CA SER A 16 -11.83 8.39 29.47
C SER A 16 -10.59 9.16 29.02
N CYS A 17 -9.57 8.41 28.58
CA CYS A 17 -8.55 8.95 27.72
C CYS A 17 -9.26 9.31 26.41
N SER A 18 -9.81 10.53 26.34
CA SER A 18 -10.10 11.13 25.05
C SER A 18 -8.75 11.37 24.39
N SER A 19 -8.30 10.39 23.62
CA SER A 19 -7.32 10.61 22.57
C SER A 19 -7.92 11.67 21.66
N LYS A 20 -7.56 12.94 21.88
CA LYS A 20 -7.79 13.98 20.90
C LYS A 20 -6.98 13.56 19.68
N THR A 21 -7.63 12.95 18.70
CA THR A 21 -7.08 12.84 17.36
C THR A 21 -6.96 14.26 16.84
N THR A 22 -5.79 14.88 17.05
CA THR A 22 -5.44 16.09 16.34
C THR A 22 -5.39 15.72 14.86
N THR A 23 -6.43 16.10 14.11
CA THR A 23 -6.46 15.93 12.65
C THR A 23 -5.29 16.72 12.09
N THR A 24 -4.18 16.03 11.81
CA THR A 24 -3.01 16.66 11.21
C THR A 24 -3.41 17.17 9.84
N THR A 25 -3.22 18.47 9.61
CA THR A 25 -3.48 19.12 8.33
C THR A 25 -2.22 19.83 7.89
N GLY A 26 -2.00 19.89 6.57
CA GLY A 26 -0.82 20.52 5.99
C GLY A 26 -1.03 20.80 4.51
N SER A 27 -0.20 21.67 3.95
CA SER A 27 -0.17 21.89 2.51
C SER A 27 0.33 20.63 1.78
N ILE A 28 -0.03 20.47 0.50
CA ILE A 28 0.46 19.37 -0.34
C ILE A 28 1.99 19.32 -0.35
N ASN A 29 2.65 20.47 -0.48
CA ASN A 29 4.12 20.53 -0.47
C ASN A 29 4.70 20.02 0.84
N TRP A 30 4.14 20.43 1.98
CA TRP A 30 4.55 19.90 3.28
C TRP A 30 4.35 18.39 3.35
N TRP A 31 3.17 17.89 2.97
CA TRP A 31 2.90 16.45 2.96
C TRP A 31 3.89 15.66 2.10
N CYS A 32 4.23 16.14 0.90
CA CYS A 32 5.25 15.51 0.06
C CYS A 32 6.64 15.46 0.71
N THR A 33 7.05 16.49 1.46
CA THR A 33 8.33 16.43 2.20
C THR A 33 8.33 15.37 3.29
N GLN A 34 7.14 14.94 3.74
CA GLN A 34 7.03 13.87 4.70
C GLN A 34 7.15 12.50 4.02
N THR A 35 6.94 12.31 2.73
CA THR A 35 6.97 10.96 2.14
C THR A 35 8.41 10.45 1.90
N PRO A 36 8.63 9.12 1.85
CA PRO A 36 9.98 8.57 1.63
C PRO A 36 10.53 8.91 0.24
N TYR A 37 9.67 8.99 -0.78
CA TYR A 37 10.03 9.43 -2.13
C TYR A 37 9.50 10.84 -2.40
N TYR A 38 9.99 11.80 -1.63
CA TYR A 38 9.54 13.20 -1.68
C TYR A 38 9.66 13.82 -3.07
N GLN A 39 10.76 13.56 -3.80
CA GLN A 39 10.98 14.13 -5.14
C GLN A 39 9.89 13.69 -6.14
N THR A 40 9.51 12.40 -6.07
CA THR A 40 8.46 11.84 -6.91
C THR A 40 7.09 12.37 -6.49
N CYS A 41 6.84 12.53 -5.19
CA CYS A 41 5.62 13.19 -4.71
C CYS A 41 5.53 14.63 -5.23
N THR A 42 6.59 15.44 -5.07
CA THR A 42 6.61 16.84 -5.51
C THR A 42 6.30 16.95 -7.01
N ARG A 43 6.99 16.15 -7.84
CA ARG A 43 6.81 16.17 -9.29
C ARG A 43 5.41 15.75 -9.74
N TYR A 44 4.85 14.68 -9.18
CA TYR A 44 3.58 14.15 -9.64
C TYR A 44 2.36 14.82 -8.99
N ILE A 45 2.50 15.35 -7.77
CA ILE A 45 1.39 15.80 -6.94
C ILE A 45 1.47 17.31 -6.67
N ALA A 46 2.59 17.79 -6.12
CA ALA A 46 2.68 19.20 -5.73
C ALA A 46 2.75 20.15 -6.94
N GLU A 47 3.46 19.75 -8.00
CA GLU A 47 3.57 20.53 -9.24
C GLU A 47 2.30 20.48 -10.09
N SER A 48 1.57 19.35 -10.05
CA SER A 48 0.31 19.17 -10.80
C SER A 48 -0.88 19.86 -10.13
N SER A 49 -0.82 20.05 -8.81
CA SER A 49 -1.85 20.71 -8.01
C SER A 49 -1.21 21.71 -7.03
N PRO A 50 -0.87 22.93 -7.49
CA PRO A 50 -0.32 24.00 -6.65
C PRO A 50 -1.42 24.61 -5.78
N SER A 51 -2.04 23.81 -4.93
CA SER A 51 -3.01 24.26 -3.93
C SER A 51 -2.28 24.73 -2.67
N THR A 52 -2.66 25.89 -2.16
CA THR A 52 -2.20 26.42 -0.87
C THR A 52 -3.09 25.98 0.29
N ALA A 53 -4.18 25.26 0.02
CA ALA A 53 -5.09 24.79 1.05
C ALA A 53 -4.44 23.71 1.93
N ASN A 54 -4.70 23.78 3.22
CA ASN A 54 -4.35 22.70 4.13
C ASN A 54 -5.34 21.54 3.97
N ILE A 55 -4.81 20.35 3.75
CA ILE A 55 -5.57 19.11 3.58
C ILE A 55 -5.26 18.13 4.71
N SER A 56 -6.24 17.32 5.06
CA SER A 56 -6.09 16.21 6.01
C SER A 56 -5.26 15.06 5.42
N ILE A 57 -4.80 14.15 6.29
CA ILE A 57 -4.09 12.93 5.87
C ILE A 57 -4.95 12.05 4.95
N ASN A 58 -6.26 11.95 5.18
CA ASN A 58 -7.18 11.18 4.32
C ASN A 58 -7.27 11.79 2.92
N GLN A 59 -7.39 13.12 2.82
CA GLN A 59 -7.39 13.80 1.53
C GLN A 59 -6.04 13.66 0.81
N PHE A 60 -4.93 13.66 1.55
CA PHE A 60 -3.61 13.45 0.96
C PHE A 60 -3.41 11.99 0.49
N LEU A 61 -3.95 11.02 1.21
CA LEU A 61 -4.01 9.62 0.77
C LEU A 61 -4.77 9.51 -0.55
N ASP A 62 -5.98 10.07 -0.64
CA ASP A 62 -6.80 10.03 -1.85
C ASP A 62 -6.05 10.59 -3.06
N ILE A 63 -5.36 11.72 -2.89
CA ILE A 63 -4.55 12.34 -3.94
C ILE A 63 -3.40 11.42 -4.36
N THR A 64 -2.69 10.83 -3.40
CA THR A 64 -1.51 9.99 -3.68
C THR A 64 -1.92 8.68 -4.37
N VAL A 65 -3.01 8.05 -3.91
CA VAL A 65 -3.57 6.84 -4.50
C VAL A 65 -4.11 7.11 -5.90
N ASN A 66 -4.86 8.19 -6.09
CA ASN A 66 -5.36 8.56 -7.43
C ASN A 66 -4.21 8.81 -8.41
N THR A 67 -3.14 9.46 -7.95
CA THR A 67 -1.92 9.67 -8.75
C THR A 67 -1.24 8.33 -9.10
N ALA A 68 -1.18 7.39 -8.16
CA ALA A 68 -0.67 6.05 -8.42
C ALA A 68 -1.53 5.27 -9.42
N ILE A 69 -2.87 5.40 -9.36
CA ILE A 69 -3.79 4.81 -10.36
C ILE A 69 -3.49 5.35 -11.76
N ASP A 70 -3.29 6.67 -11.89
CA ASP A 70 -3.00 7.28 -13.18
C ASP A 70 -1.65 6.80 -13.75
N GLU A 71 -0.60 6.72 -12.93
CA GLU A 71 0.67 6.11 -13.38
C GLU A 71 0.52 4.61 -13.65
N ALA A 72 -0.28 3.86 -12.89
CA ALA A 72 -0.55 2.44 -13.12
C ALA A 72 -1.21 2.19 -14.47
N ARG A 73 -2.18 3.03 -14.87
CA ARG A 73 -2.78 2.98 -16.22
C ARG A 73 -1.77 3.26 -17.32
N LEU A 74 -0.83 4.19 -17.10
CA LEU A 74 0.27 4.44 -18.04
C LEU A 74 1.22 3.25 -18.14
N VAL A 75 1.56 2.64 -17.01
CA VAL A 75 2.40 1.44 -16.91
C VAL A 75 1.76 0.25 -17.61
N LEU A 76 0.46 0.00 -17.38
CA LEU A 76 -0.32 -1.02 -18.08
C LEU A 76 -0.24 -0.84 -19.60
N LYS A 77 -0.52 0.38 -20.09
CA LYS A 77 -0.45 0.69 -21.53
C LYS A 77 0.95 0.52 -22.10
N ARG A 78 1.99 0.97 -21.39
CA ARG A 78 3.39 0.80 -21.80
C ARG A 78 3.73 -0.69 -21.90
N THR A 79 3.32 -1.48 -20.91
CA THR A 79 3.54 -2.93 -20.81
C THR A 79 2.88 -3.68 -21.97
N GLN A 80 1.60 -3.42 -22.23
CA GLN A 80 0.90 -3.97 -23.41
C GLN A 80 1.59 -3.59 -24.73
N GLY A 81 2.12 -2.36 -24.82
CA GLY A 81 2.90 -1.93 -25.98
C GLY A 81 4.22 -2.68 -26.15
N ILE A 82 4.89 -3.06 -25.05
CA ILE A 82 6.10 -3.88 -25.07
C ILE A 82 5.75 -5.32 -25.47
N GLU A 83 4.72 -5.90 -24.84
CA GLU A 83 4.20 -7.23 -25.15
C GLU A 83 3.89 -7.39 -26.65
N ALA A 84 3.22 -6.39 -27.25
CA ALA A 84 2.85 -6.40 -28.65
C ALA A 84 4.05 -6.42 -29.61
N ARG A 85 5.20 -5.86 -29.18
CA ARG A 85 6.45 -5.81 -29.96
C ARG A 85 7.41 -6.95 -29.61
N THR A 86 7.13 -7.71 -28.56
CA THR A 86 7.96 -8.83 -28.12
C THR A 86 7.74 -10.03 -29.03
N ASN A 87 8.78 -10.85 -29.24
CA ASN A 87 8.71 -12.05 -30.06
C ASN A 87 7.49 -12.91 -29.68
N PRO A 88 6.56 -13.19 -30.61
CA PRO A 88 5.31 -13.89 -30.31
C PRO A 88 5.49 -15.30 -29.73
N ASN A 89 6.64 -15.93 -29.98
CA ASN A 89 6.93 -17.29 -29.51
C ASN A 89 7.93 -17.33 -28.34
N GLY A 90 8.27 -16.17 -27.76
CA GLY A 90 9.24 -16.05 -26.66
C GLY A 90 8.58 -16.09 -25.28
N ILE A 91 9.27 -16.70 -24.31
CA ILE A 91 8.88 -16.67 -22.89
C ILE A 91 8.71 -15.21 -22.40
N GLU A 92 9.54 -14.29 -22.90
CA GLU A 92 9.45 -12.87 -22.55
C GLU A 92 8.06 -12.27 -22.84
N LYS A 93 7.40 -12.67 -23.93
CA LYS A 93 6.04 -12.19 -24.22
C LYS A 93 5.04 -12.65 -23.18
N ILE A 94 5.14 -13.91 -22.73
CA ILE A 94 4.28 -14.47 -21.69
C ILE A 94 4.48 -13.68 -20.39
N LEU A 95 5.73 -13.35 -20.05
CA LEU A 95 6.02 -12.55 -18.86
C LEU A 95 5.45 -11.13 -18.96
N TRP A 96 5.59 -10.46 -20.11
CA TRP A 96 4.99 -9.15 -20.31
C TRP A 96 3.46 -9.18 -20.25
N HIS A 97 2.83 -10.25 -20.75
CA HIS A 97 1.40 -10.47 -20.63
C HIS A 97 0.98 -10.61 -19.16
N SER A 98 1.66 -11.47 -18.38
CA SER A 98 1.40 -11.61 -16.95
C SER A 98 1.58 -10.29 -16.19
N CYS A 99 2.60 -9.49 -16.53
CA CYS A 99 2.77 -8.16 -15.96
C CYS A 99 1.63 -7.21 -16.29
N ALA A 100 1.09 -7.26 -17.52
CA ALA A 100 -0.09 -6.47 -17.89
C ALA A 100 -1.30 -6.86 -17.02
N ASP A 101 -1.54 -8.16 -16.81
CA ASP A 101 -2.62 -8.64 -15.94
C ASP A 101 -2.44 -8.16 -14.49
N PHE A 102 -1.22 -8.21 -13.96
CA PHE A 102 -0.90 -7.70 -12.63
C PHE A 102 -1.14 -6.19 -12.51
N PHE A 103 -0.78 -5.40 -13.52
CA PHE A 103 -1.00 -3.95 -13.51
C PHE A 103 -2.48 -3.59 -13.68
N ASP A 104 -3.27 -4.37 -14.42
CA ASP A 104 -4.72 -4.18 -14.50
C ASP A 104 -5.39 -4.51 -13.15
N GLY A 105 -5.01 -5.64 -12.53
CA GLY A 105 -5.46 -6.02 -11.18
C GLY A 105 -5.05 -4.98 -10.12
N MET A 106 -3.88 -4.37 -10.26
CA MET A 106 -3.44 -3.25 -9.42
C MET A 106 -4.36 -2.03 -9.56
N VAL A 107 -4.70 -1.63 -10.79
CA VAL A 107 -5.63 -0.52 -11.03
C VAL A 107 -6.96 -0.80 -10.34
N PHE A 108 -7.53 -2.00 -10.50
CA PHE A 108 -8.75 -2.39 -9.79
C PHE A 108 -8.59 -2.27 -8.26
N THR A 109 -7.51 -2.83 -7.72
CA THR A 109 -7.22 -2.85 -6.28
C THR A 109 -7.09 -1.46 -5.68
N LEU A 110 -6.38 -0.55 -6.36
CA LEU A 110 -6.24 0.83 -5.92
C LEU A 110 -7.55 1.62 -6.01
N ASN A 111 -8.43 1.33 -6.98
CA ASN A 111 -9.74 1.99 -7.03
C ASN A 111 -10.61 1.61 -5.82
N MET A 112 -10.45 0.42 -5.24
CA MET A 112 -11.16 0.05 -4.01
C MET A 112 -10.78 0.97 -2.83
N VAL A 113 -9.52 1.43 -2.76
CA VAL A 113 -9.07 2.39 -1.73
C VAL A 113 -9.84 3.71 -1.81
N LEU A 114 -10.20 4.16 -3.02
CA LEU A 114 -10.94 5.40 -3.26
C LEU A 114 -12.46 5.23 -3.20
N ASP A 115 -12.96 4.00 -3.07
CA ASP A 115 -14.38 3.73 -3.00
C ASP A 115 -14.93 3.96 -1.59
N HIS A 116 -15.12 5.24 -1.28
CA HIS A 116 -15.66 5.70 0.01
C HIS A 116 -17.10 5.23 0.28
N THR A 117 -17.81 4.67 -0.72
CA THR A 117 -19.15 4.11 -0.48
C THR A 117 -19.11 2.84 0.38
N HIS A 118 -18.01 2.09 0.29
CA HIS A 118 -17.75 0.90 1.10
C HIS A 118 -17.06 1.20 2.43
N GLN A 119 -16.64 2.46 2.66
CA GLN A 119 -15.96 2.92 3.88
C GLN A 119 -14.82 1.97 4.32
N PRO A 120 -13.78 1.80 3.49
CA PRO A 120 -12.71 0.85 3.78
C PRO A 120 -12.02 1.18 5.10
N SER A 121 -11.73 0.15 5.90
CA SER A 121 -10.97 0.32 7.14
C SER A 121 -9.53 0.70 6.84
N THR A 122 -8.81 1.20 7.85
CA THR A 122 -7.36 1.46 7.72
C THR A 122 -6.56 0.20 7.38
N ASP A 123 -7.04 -0.97 7.80
CA ASP A 123 -6.44 -2.26 7.45
C ASP A 123 -6.72 -2.65 6.01
N ASP A 124 -7.92 -2.40 5.49
CA ASP A 124 -8.25 -2.63 4.08
C ASP A 124 -7.39 -1.75 3.17
N ILE A 125 -7.32 -0.46 3.46
CA ILE A 125 -6.51 0.52 2.73
C ILE A 125 -5.04 0.06 2.68
N HIS A 126 -4.48 -0.27 3.83
CA HIS A 126 -3.10 -0.72 3.95
C HIS A 126 -2.85 -2.02 3.18
N THR A 127 -3.78 -2.96 3.27
CA THR A 127 -3.70 -4.26 2.59
C THR A 127 -3.76 -4.09 1.08
N TRP A 128 -4.68 -3.28 0.56
CA TRP A 128 -4.83 -3.05 -0.87
C TRP A 128 -3.64 -2.30 -1.48
N ILE A 129 -3.07 -1.32 -0.76
CA ILE A 129 -1.83 -0.65 -1.20
C ILE A 129 -0.65 -1.63 -1.17
N SER A 130 -0.52 -2.46 -0.12
CA SER A 130 0.53 -3.48 -0.04
C SER A 130 0.40 -4.52 -1.16
N ALA A 131 -0.82 -5.03 -1.40
CA ALA A 131 -1.10 -5.94 -2.51
C ALA A 131 -0.75 -5.33 -3.87
N SER A 132 -0.98 -4.02 -4.02
CA SER A 132 -0.60 -3.29 -5.24
C SER A 132 0.90 -3.29 -5.47
N ILE A 133 1.72 -3.17 -4.43
CA ILE A 133 3.19 -3.28 -4.54
C ILE A 133 3.60 -4.71 -4.88
N THR A 134 2.96 -5.72 -4.26
CA THR A 134 3.21 -7.13 -4.57
C THR A 134 2.97 -7.47 -6.05
N TYR A 135 2.04 -6.81 -6.73
CA TYR A 135 1.84 -7.01 -8.18
C TYR A 135 3.08 -6.62 -9.01
N ILE A 136 3.82 -5.58 -8.60
CA ILE A 136 5.11 -5.22 -9.21
C ILE A 136 6.14 -6.29 -8.90
N ASP A 137 6.26 -6.68 -7.62
CA ASP A 137 7.24 -7.68 -7.18
C ASP A 137 7.07 -9.02 -7.88
N VAL A 138 5.83 -9.50 -8.05
CA VAL A 138 5.55 -10.76 -8.74
C VAL A 138 5.86 -10.65 -10.24
N CYS A 139 5.57 -9.52 -10.87
CA CYS A 139 5.99 -9.25 -12.24
C CYS A 139 7.52 -9.31 -12.38
N GLU A 140 8.27 -8.60 -11.53
CA GLU A 140 9.73 -8.59 -11.50
C GLU A 140 10.31 -9.98 -11.22
N LYS A 141 9.74 -10.70 -10.26
CA LYS A 141 10.16 -12.06 -9.92
C LYS A 141 9.94 -13.04 -11.05
N GLY A 142 8.92 -12.84 -11.90
CA GLY A 142 8.68 -13.65 -13.09
C GLY A 142 9.87 -13.61 -14.06
N PHE A 143 10.39 -12.41 -14.34
CA PHE A 143 11.59 -12.22 -15.17
C PHE A 143 12.83 -12.84 -14.55
N GLU A 144 13.02 -12.61 -13.25
CA GLU A 144 14.17 -13.12 -12.50
C GLU A 144 14.19 -14.66 -12.49
N THR A 145 13.04 -15.29 -12.24
CA THR A 145 12.89 -16.76 -12.19
C THR A 145 13.18 -17.42 -13.54
N MET A 146 12.85 -16.73 -14.65
CA MET A 146 13.12 -17.20 -16.00
C MET A 146 14.53 -16.83 -16.50
N ASN A 147 15.37 -16.19 -15.66
CA ASN A 147 16.68 -15.66 -16.01
C ASN A 147 16.65 -14.73 -17.24
N ILE A 148 15.57 -13.96 -17.39
CA ILE A 148 15.42 -12.97 -18.47
C ILE A 148 15.76 -11.59 -17.91
N THR A 149 16.86 -11.01 -18.38
CA THR A 149 17.27 -9.66 -18.02
C THR A 149 16.65 -8.64 -18.96
N THR A 150 16.01 -7.60 -18.41
CA THR A 150 15.48 -6.49 -19.21
C THR A 150 15.63 -5.16 -18.48
N ASP A 151 16.22 -4.16 -19.17
CA ASP A 151 16.32 -2.79 -18.65
C ASP A 151 14.98 -2.05 -18.74
N LEU A 152 13.98 -2.63 -19.42
CA LEU A 152 12.69 -1.99 -19.62
C LEU A 152 11.84 -2.05 -18.35
N LEU A 153 11.93 -3.13 -17.58
CA LEU A 153 11.05 -3.34 -16.45
C LEU A 153 11.24 -2.27 -15.36
N PRO A 154 12.46 -2.00 -14.86
CA PRO A 154 12.67 -0.91 -13.90
C PRO A 154 12.26 0.46 -14.47
N LYS A 155 12.48 0.72 -15.77
CA LYS A 155 12.09 1.98 -16.42
C LYS A 155 10.57 2.18 -16.43
N VAL A 156 9.82 1.09 -16.52
CA VAL A 156 8.36 1.12 -16.50
C VAL A 156 7.86 1.22 -15.07
N THR A 157 8.43 0.48 -14.10
CA THR A 157 7.87 0.32 -12.75
C THR A 157 8.36 1.33 -11.71
N THR A 158 9.52 1.97 -11.88
CA THR A 158 10.16 2.79 -10.82
C THR A 158 9.25 3.89 -10.28
N ASN A 159 8.68 4.73 -11.15
CA ASN A 159 7.84 5.85 -10.70
C ASN A 159 6.59 5.36 -9.97
N LEU A 160 5.95 4.32 -10.51
CA LEU A 160 4.76 3.72 -9.92
C LEU A 160 5.08 3.12 -8.54
N THR A 161 6.19 2.40 -8.42
CA THR A 161 6.67 1.83 -7.15
C THR A 161 6.86 2.92 -6.11
N GLN A 162 7.53 4.02 -6.47
CA GLN A 162 7.74 5.14 -5.54
C GLN A 162 6.44 5.83 -5.12
N LEU A 163 5.46 5.97 -6.02
CA LEU A 163 4.14 6.52 -5.70
C LEU A 163 3.35 5.60 -4.76
N LEU A 164 3.41 4.28 -4.98
CA LEU A 164 2.80 3.28 -4.10
C LEU A 164 3.45 3.27 -2.72
N LEU A 165 4.78 3.36 -2.64
CA LEU A 165 5.50 3.43 -1.36
C LEU A 165 5.20 4.72 -0.60
N ASN A 166 5.00 5.84 -1.29
CA ASN A 166 4.48 7.07 -0.66
C ASN A 166 3.07 6.84 -0.09
N SER A 167 2.18 6.17 -0.82
CA SER A 167 0.83 5.82 -0.33
C SER A 167 0.88 4.86 0.87
N LEU A 168 1.80 3.88 0.82
CA LEU A 168 1.98 2.90 1.89
C LEU A 168 2.41 3.58 3.20
N ALA A 169 3.35 4.53 3.12
CA ALA A 169 3.77 5.33 4.26
C ALA A 169 2.58 6.00 4.96
N ILE A 170 1.67 6.60 4.19
CA ILE A 170 0.47 7.26 4.71
C ILE A 170 -0.43 6.24 5.42
N SER A 171 -0.68 5.08 4.81
CA SER A 171 -1.51 4.03 5.41
C SER A 171 -0.94 3.49 6.73
N VAL A 172 0.39 3.37 6.86
CA VAL A 172 1.08 2.95 8.09
C VAL A 172 0.81 3.95 9.23
N VAL A 173 0.90 5.25 8.94
CA VAL A 173 0.57 6.29 9.94
C VAL A 173 -0.91 6.25 10.32
N MET A 174 -1.80 6.05 9.36
CA MET A 174 -3.24 5.94 9.61
C MET A 174 -3.60 4.75 10.51
N LYS A 175 -2.85 3.65 10.45
CA LYS A 175 -2.98 2.50 11.35
C LYS A 175 -2.52 2.78 12.79
N GLY A 176 -2.02 3.99 13.08
CA GLY A 176 -1.56 4.37 14.42
C GLY A 176 -0.13 3.93 14.74
N ALA A 177 0.68 3.59 13.73
CA ALA A 177 2.11 3.50 13.93
C ALA A 177 2.66 4.88 14.33
N ASN A 178 3.62 4.91 15.26
CA ASN A 178 4.40 6.11 15.61
C ASN A 178 5.78 6.06 14.91
N PRO A 179 5.89 6.20 13.57
CA PRO A 179 7.18 6.48 12.98
C PRO A 179 7.59 7.92 13.33
N PRO A 180 8.88 8.23 13.49
CA PRO A 180 9.32 9.60 13.82
C PRO A 180 9.06 10.59 12.67
N GLY A 181 8.69 10.08 11.49
CA GLY A 181 8.07 10.77 10.37
C GLY A 181 7.78 9.80 9.22
N LEU A 182 6.88 10.15 8.29
CA LEU A 182 6.60 9.37 7.07
C LEU A 182 7.88 9.08 6.24
N HIS A 183 8.88 9.96 6.33
CA HIS A 183 10.09 9.96 5.51
C HIS A 183 11.12 8.92 6.01
N GLU A 184 11.01 8.54 7.28
CA GLU A 184 11.92 7.59 7.92
C GLU A 184 11.53 6.13 7.64
N LEU A 185 10.44 5.89 6.94
CA LEU A 185 10.01 4.57 6.51
C LEU A 185 10.88 4.10 5.33
N ASN A 186 11.85 3.25 5.61
CA ASN A 186 12.66 2.59 4.60
C ASN A 186 11.99 1.27 4.15
N PHE A 187 11.42 1.29 2.96
CA PHE A 187 10.70 0.13 2.40
C PHE A 187 11.59 -0.83 1.59
N GLY A 188 12.91 -0.84 1.80
CA GLY A 188 13.81 -1.84 1.22
C GLY A 188 13.53 -3.26 1.76
N ASP A 189 14.50 -3.87 2.44
CA ASP A 189 14.38 -5.23 3.00
C ASP A 189 13.21 -5.41 4.00
N GLU A 190 12.57 -4.31 4.44
CA GLU A 190 11.47 -4.31 5.40
C GLU A 190 10.07 -4.18 4.78
N LEU A 191 9.90 -4.15 3.45
CA LEU A 191 8.57 -4.13 2.83
C LEU A 191 7.66 -5.26 3.37
N TYR A 192 8.21 -6.47 3.52
CA TYR A 192 7.50 -7.60 4.15
C TYR A 192 7.09 -7.36 5.61
N ASN A 193 7.85 -6.56 6.34
CA ASN A 193 7.55 -6.19 7.72
C ASN A 193 6.45 -5.12 7.75
N PHE A 194 6.52 -4.16 6.83
CA PHE A 194 5.56 -3.06 6.70
C PHE A 194 4.22 -3.47 6.12
N SER A 195 4.17 -4.43 5.20
CA SER A 195 2.92 -5.04 4.69
C SER A 195 2.20 -5.91 5.73
N GLY A 196 2.72 -6.00 6.96
CA GLY A 196 2.14 -6.80 8.04
C GLY A 196 2.35 -8.31 7.90
N LEU A 197 3.03 -8.78 6.85
CA LEU A 197 3.14 -10.21 6.52
C LEU A 197 4.03 -11.00 7.49
N LYS A 198 4.87 -10.33 8.29
CA LYS A 198 5.80 -11.00 9.23
C LYS A 198 5.13 -11.47 10.52
N THR A 199 4.00 -10.88 10.90
CA THR A 199 3.28 -11.18 12.15
C THR A 199 1.90 -11.79 11.94
N VAL A 200 1.47 -11.99 10.68
CA VAL A 200 0.22 -12.69 10.39
C VAL A 200 0.46 -14.18 10.57
N GLN A 201 -0.04 -14.72 11.68
CA GLN A 201 -0.34 -16.14 11.75
C GLN A 201 -1.40 -16.39 10.66
N PRO A 202 -1.12 -17.22 9.64
CA PRO A 202 -2.03 -17.36 8.53
C PRO A 202 -3.39 -17.85 9.05
N ASP A 203 -4.45 -17.11 8.72
CA ASP A 203 -5.82 -17.51 9.06
C ASP A 203 -6.19 -18.87 8.44
N VAL A 204 -5.47 -19.25 7.38
CA VAL A 204 -5.64 -20.49 6.61
C VAL A 204 -4.28 -21.09 6.25
N VAL A 205 -4.09 -22.38 6.52
CA VAL A 205 -2.87 -23.12 6.17
C VAL A 205 -3.17 -24.11 5.03
N VAL A 206 -2.40 -24.02 3.93
CA VAL A 206 -2.54 -24.96 2.80
C VAL A 206 -1.60 -26.15 2.93
N ALA A 207 -1.96 -27.27 2.30
CA ALA A 207 -1.13 -28.47 2.29
C ALA A 207 0.22 -28.19 1.58
N LYS A 208 1.33 -28.48 2.26
CA LYS A 208 2.70 -28.19 1.78
C LYS A 208 3.04 -28.91 0.47
N ASP A 209 2.36 -30.02 0.19
CA ASP A 209 2.52 -30.84 -1.00
C ASP A 209 1.66 -30.37 -2.19
N GLY A 210 0.83 -29.34 -2.00
CA GLY A 210 -0.06 -28.82 -3.04
C GLY A 210 -1.23 -29.75 -3.39
N LEU A 211 -1.45 -30.83 -2.63
CA LEU A 211 -2.48 -31.85 -2.96
C LEU A 211 -3.90 -31.42 -2.60
N GLY A 212 -4.07 -30.27 -1.94
CA GLY A 212 -5.40 -29.73 -1.61
C GLY A 212 -6.17 -30.55 -0.57
N ASN A 213 -5.53 -31.46 0.15
CA ASN A 213 -6.20 -32.36 1.08
C ASN A 213 -6.23 -31.75 2.49
N PHE A 214 -7.25 -30.94 2.77
CA PHE A 214 -7.50 -30.36 4.10
C PHE A 214 -8.93 -30.67 4.56
N THR A 215 -9.06 -31.03 5.84
CA THR A 215 -10.35 -31.39 6.47
C THR A 215 -11.11 -30.17 6.99
N THR A 216 -10.42 -29.07 7.24
CA THR A 216 -10.96 -27.75 7.61
C THR A 216 -9.99 -26.68 7.15
N VAL A 217 -10.54 -25.56 6.67
CA VAL A 217 -9.85 -24.33 6.30
C VAL A 217 -10.00 -23.34 7.45
#